data_AF-A0A8T4ZZQ2-F1
#
_entry.id   AF-A0A8T4ZZQ2-F1
#
_cell.length_a   1.000
_cell.length_b   1.000
_cell.length_c   1.000
_cell.angle_alpha   90.00
_cell.angle_beta   90.00
_cell.angle_gamma   90.00
#
_symmetry.space_group_name_H-M   'P 1'
#
loop_
_entity.id
_entity.type
_entity.pdbx_description
1 polymer ?
#
loop_
_entity_poly.entity_id
_entity_poly.type
_entity_poly.pdbx_seq_one_letter_code
_entity_poly.pdbx_strand_id
1 'polypeptide(L)'
;MVYLKKVSLYVDERLWARFKEAVLRKHGTLRKLSGEVENLLRTSLIDEEVEQALKRMGVDIEVPISSEEVKRGRPELRGPPSENLIREMRGWRADEGIP
;
A
#
# COMPACT_ATOMS: atom_id res chain seq x y z
N MET A 1 7.40 -24.66 -7.85
CA MET A 1 6.48 -23.65 -8.43
C MET A 1 6.59 -22.40 -7.58
N VAL A 2 7.16 -21.30 -8.10
CA VAL A 2 7.33 -20.05 -7.34
C VAL A 2 5.99 -19.31 -7.34
N TYR A 3 5.32 -19.23 -6.18
CA TYR A 3 4.08 -18.48 -6.04
C TYR A 3 4.40 -16.98 -5.98
N LEU A 4 4.23 -16.28 -7.11
CA LEU A 4 4.32 -14.82 -7.17
C LEU A 4 3.06 -14.21 -6.54
N LYS A 5 3.17 -13.77 -5.28
CA LYS A 5 2.15 -12.95 -4.63
C LYS A 5 2.35 -11.48 -5.03
N LYS A 6 1.28 -10.82 -5.48
CA LYS A 6 1.29 -9.37 -5.69
C LYS A 6 1.19 -8.66 -4.35
N VAL A 7 2.13 -7.76 -4.10
CA VAL A 7 2.20 -6.93 -2.91
C VAL A 7 2.18 -5.47 -3.34
N SER A 8 1.49 -4.61 -2.58
CA SER A 8 1.53 -3.16 -2.76
C SER A 8 2.34 -2.55 -1.62
N LEU A 9 3.29 -1.69 -1.94
CA LEU A 9 4.12 -0.97 -0.99
C LEU A 9 3.87 0.53 -1.15
N TYR A 10 3.65 1.22 -0.04
CA TYR A 10 3.53 2.68 -0.04
C TYR A 10 4.87 3.26 0.41
N VAL A 11 5.45 4.09 -0.44
CA VAL A 11 6.78 4.68 -0.24
C VAL A 11 6.70 6.17 -0.55
N ASP A 12 7.52 6.95 0.13
CA ASP A 12 7.71 8.36 -0.21
C ASP A 12 8.12 8.52 -1.69
N GLU A 13 7.50 9.48 -2.38
CA GLU A 13 7.70 9.69 -3.83
C GLU A 13 9.15 10.07 -4.16
N ARG A 14 9.81 10.87 -3.32
CA ARG A 14 11.20 11.29 -3.55
C ARG A 14 12.12 10.10 -3.42
N LEU A 15 11.90 9.26 -2.40
CA LEU A 15 12.65 8.01 -2.22
C LEU A 15 12.43 7.05 -3.40
N TRP A 16 11.18 6.91 -3.86
CA TRP A 16 10.83 6.06 -4.98
C TRP A 16 11.47 6.52 -6.30
N ALA A 17 11.52 7.83 -6.55
CA ALA A 17 12.19 8.39 -7.72
C ALA A 17 13.69 8.06 -7.74
N ARG A 18 14.38 8.24 -6.61
CA ARG A 18 15.81 7.92 -6.49
C ARG A 18 16.08 6.42 -6.66
N PHE A 19 15.19 5.58 -6.13
CA PHE A 19 15.30 4.14 -6.31
C PHE A 19 15.14 3.72 -7.77
N LYS A 20 14.11 4.23 -8.48
CA LYS A 20 13.93 3.98 -9.93
C LYS A 20 15.16 4.38 -10.74
N GLU A 21 15.76 5.52 -10.42
CA GLU A 21 16.99 5.99 -11.06
C GLU A 21 18.17 5.04 -10.81
N ALA A 22 18.35 4.58 -9.57
CA ALA A 22 19.40 3.61 -9.24
C ALA A 22 19.22 2.29 -9.99
N VAL A 23 17.98 1.78 -10.07
CA VAL A 23 17.66 0.56 -10.84
C VAL A 23 17.92 0.76 -12.33
N LEU A 24 17.54 1.90 -12.89
CA LEU A 24 17.78 2.24 -14.29
C LEU A 24 19.28 2.34 -14.60
N ARG A 25 20.07 2.96 -13.71
CA ARG A 25 21.53 3.06 -13.85
C ARG A 25 22.21 1.68 -13.79
N LYS A 26 21.70 0.77 -12.95
CA LYS A 26 22.25 -0.57 -12.75
C LYS A 26 21.93 -1.53 -13.91
N HIS A 27 20.68 -1.50 -14.41
CA HIS A 27 20.18 -2.50 -15.36
C HIS A 27 19.86 -1.96 -16.75
N GLY A 28 19.91 -0.64 -16.96
CA GLY A 28 19.45 0.03 -18.18
C GLY A 28 17.94 -0.05 -18.40
N THR A 29 17.17 -0.63 -17.47
CA THR A 29 15.73 -0.83 -17.61
C THR A 29 15.00 -0.85 -16.27
N LEU A 30 13.74 -0.39 -16.27
CA LEU A 30 12.84 -0.48 -15.13
C LEU A 30 12.12 -1.83 -15.03
N ARG A 31 12.27 -2.74 -16.00
CA ARG A 31 11.68 -4.09 -15.96
C ARG A 31 12.17 -4.94 -14.78
N LYS A 32 13.26 -4.53 -14.13
CA LYS A 32 13.84 -5.19 -12.95
C LYS A 32 13.42 -4.57 -11.62
N LEU A 33 12.52 -3.57 -11.62
CA LEU A 33 12.06 -2.89 -10.40
C LEU A 33 11.56 -3.86 -9.32
N SER A 34 10.60 -4.73 -9.65
CA SER A 34 10.04 -5.68 -8.69
C SER A 34 11.11 -6.62 -8.10
N GLY A 35 12.05 -7.07 -8.93
CA GLY A 35 13.14 -7.94 -8.48
C GLY A 35 14.17 -7.22 -7.60
N GLU A 36 14.44 -5.94 -7.86
CA GLU A 36 15.31 -5.14 -6.99
C GLU A 36 14.63 -4.76 -5.68
N VAL A 37 13.31 -4.52 -5.68
CA VAL A 37 12.54 -4.37 -4.44
C VAL A 37 12.58 -5.66 -3.63
N GLU A 38 12.37 -6.81 -4.27
CA GLU A 38 12.46 -8.11 -3.61
C GLU A 38 13.86 -8.37 -3.03
N ASN A 39 14.91 -8.12 -3.81
CA ASN A 39 16.28 -8.27 -3.33
C ASN A 39 16.57 -7.34 -2.15
N LEU A 40 16.15 -6.07 -2.22
CA LEU A 40 16.32 -5.11 -1.14
C LEU A 40 15.67 -5.64 0.14
N LEU A 41 14.40 -6.06 0.05
CA LEU A 41 13.68 -6.65 1.17
C LEU A 41 14.40 -7.88 1.71
N ARG A 42 14.86 -8.82 0.87
CA ARG A 42 15.62 -10.00 1.32
C ARG A 42 16.94 -9.66 2.01
N THR A 43 17.61 -8.59 1.58
CA THR A 43 18.89 -8.17 2.16
C THR A 43 18.74 -7.33 3.42
N SER A 44 17.64 -6.59 3.57
CA SER A 44 17.40 -5.70 4.70
C SER A 44 16.56 -6.34 5.79
N LEU A 45 15.69 -7.29 5.43
CA LEU A 45 14.91 -8.08 6.37
C LEU A 45 15.76 -9.30 6.74
N ILE A 46 16.60 -9.16 7.77
CA ILE A 46 17.00 -10.34 8.52
C ILE A 46 15.69 -10.84 9.13
N ASP A 47 15.24 -12.06 8.81
CA ASP A 47 13.93 -12.58 9.22
C ASP A 47 13.65 -12.33 10.73
N GLU A 48 14.69 -12.39 11.57
CA GLU A 48 14.63 -12.07 13.01
C GLU A 48 14.35 -10.58 13.33
N GLU A 49 14.89 -9.61 12.59
CA GLU A 49 14.67 -8.18 12.86
C GLU A 49 13.23 -7.76 12.53
N VAL A 50 12.66 -8.35 11.49
CA VAL A 50 11.26 -8.10 11.10
C VAL A 50 10.31 -8.71 12.10
N GLU A 51 10.57 -9.94 12.52
CA GLU A 51 9.77 -10.59 13.55
C GLU A 51 9.80 -9.81 14.86
N GLN A 52 10.98 -9.31 15.25
CA GLN A 52 11.11 -8.48 16.45
C GLN A 52 10.44 -7.12 16.29
N ALA A 53 10.55 -6.47 15.13
CA ALA A 53 9.90 -5.19 14.87
C ALA A 53 8.37 -5.31 14.88
N LEU A 54 7.83 -6.36 14.25
CA LEU A 54 6.39 -6.64 14.23
C LEU A 54 5.86 -7.02 15.62
N LYS A 55 6.60 -7.83 16.40
CA LYS A 55 6.30 -8.09 17.81
C LYS A 55 6.28 -6.81 18.64
N ARG A 56 7.24 -5.89 18.44
CA ARG A 56 7.26 -4.58 19.12
C ARG A 56 6.08 -3.68 18.72
N MET A 57 5.55 -3.84 17.50
CA MET A 57 4.35 -3.14 17.04
C MET A 57 3.03 -3.80 17.50
N GLY A 58 3.10 -4.89 18.29
CA GLY A 58 1.92 -5.64 18.73
C GLY A 58 1.21 -6.40 17.61
N VAL A 59 1.89 -6.61 16.48
CA VAL A 59 1.39 -7.41 15.37
C VAL A 59 1.82 -8.84 15.63
N ASP A 60 0.87 -9.69 16.01
CA ASP A 60 1.13 -11.10 16.23
C ASP A 60 1.23 -11.82 14.88
N ILE A 61 2.44 -12.30 14.57
CA ILE A 61 2.79 -12.90 13.26
C ILE A 61 2.25 -14.34 13.16
N GLU A 62 1.93 -14.94 14.32
CA GLU A 62 1.36 -16.29 14.41
C GLU A 62 -0.11 -16.34 13.99
N VAL A 63 -0.80 -15.19 13.97
CA VAL A 63 -2.19 -15.11 13.52
C VAL A 63 -2.21 -14.43 12.15
N PRO A 64 -2.33 -15.17 11.04
CA PRO A 64 -2.60 -14.57 9.75
C PRO A 64 -4.04 -14.03 9.79
N ILE A 65 -4.21 -12.81 10.32
CA ILE A 65 -5.51 -12.13 10.30
C ILE A 65 -5.86 -11.96 8.83
N SER A 66 -6.91 -12.67 8.40
CA SER A 66 -7.34 -12.63 7.01
C SER A 66 -7.80 -11.22 6.67
N SER A 67 -7.65 -10.81 5.41
CA SER A 67 -8.21 -9.52 4.95
C SER A 67 -9.71 -9.42 5.23
N GLU A 68 -10.42 -10.56 5.29
CA GLU A 68 -11.82 -10.66 5.65
C GLU A 68 -12.08 -10.34 7.13
N GLU A 69 -11.23 -10.80 8.06
CA GLU A 69 -11.31 -10.42 9.48
C GLU A 69 -11.03 -8.94 9.70
N VAL A 70 -10.05 -8.37 9.00
CA VAL A 70 -9.78 -6.93 9.05
C VAL A 70 -10.98 -6.13 8.53
N LYS A 71 -11.63 -6.59 7.45
CA LYS A 71 -12.85 -5.96 6.91
C LYS A 71 -14.02 -6.07 7.88
N ARG A 72 -14.19 -7.21 8.56
CA ARG A 72 -15.25 -7.41 9.56
C ARG A 72 -15.06 -6.54 10.81
N GLY A 73 -13.82 -6.32 11.24
CA GLY A 73 -13.51 -5.47 12.39
C GLY A 73 -13.49 -3.96 12.06
N ARG A 74 -13.56 -3.58 10.78
CA ARG A 74 -13.50 -2.17 10.36
C ARG A 74 -14.76 -1.44 10.83
N PRO A 75 -14.63 -0.28 11.50
CA PRO A 75 -15.77 0.58 11.80
C PRO A 75 -16.45 1.02 10.51
N GLU A 76 -17.72 0.66 10.34
CA GLU A 76 -18.54 1.17 9.25
C GLU A 76 -18.99 2.60 9.59
N LEU A 77 -18.76 3.52 8.67
CA LEU A 77 -19.26 4.88 8.79
C LEU A 77 -20.78 4.83 8.71
N ARG A 78 -21.44 5.37 9.74
CA ARG A 78 -22.90 5.51 9.74
C ARG A 78 -23.28 6.62 8.79
N GLY A 79 -24.11 6.31 7.79
CA GLY A 79 -24.67 7.29 6.88
C GLY A 79 -24.59 6.86 5.42
N PRO A 80 -25.18 7.64 4.51
CA PRO A 80 -25.06 7.40 3.09
C PRO A 80 -23.58 7.47 2.68
N PRO A 81 -23.16 6.68 1.68
CA PRO A 81 -21.82 6.78 1.10
C PRO A 81 -21.48 8.24 0.79
N SER A 82 -20.24 8.64 1.10
CA SER A 82 -19.75 10.00 0.81
C SER A 82 -19.88 10.37 -0.65
N GLU A 83 -19.91 9.39 -1.55
CA GLU A 83 -20.22 9.56 -2.97
C GLU A 83 -21.60 10.18 -3.22
N ASN A 84 -22.62 9.79 -2.45
CA ASN A 84 -23.97 10.37 -2.57
C ASN A 84 -23.97 11.83 -2.14
N LEU A 85 -23.30 12.15 -1.03
CA LEU A 85 -23.12 13.53 -0.56
C LEU A 85 -22.37 14.39 -1.58
N ILE A 86 -21.31 13.86 -2.17
CA ILE A 86 -20.54 14.56 -3.22
C ILE A 86 -21.37 14.77 -4.47
N ARG A 87 -22.20 13.79 -4.86
CA ARG A 87 -23.10 13.90 -6.02
C ARG A 87 -24.16 14.97 -5.80
N GLU A 88 -24.75 15.03 -4.61
CA GLU A 88 -25.70 16.08 -4.24
C GLU A 88 -25.03 17.46 -4.26
N MET A 89 -23.87 17.61 -3.63
CA MET A 89 -23.13 18.89 -3.66
C MET A 89 -22.78 19.36 -5.07
N ARG A 90 -22.50 18.43 -6.00
CA ARG A 90 -22.27 18.78 -7.42
C ARG A 90 -23.55 19.19 -8.13
N GLY A 91 -24.67 18.53 -7.85
CA GLY A 91 -25.98 18.92 -8.38
C GLY A 91 -26.36 20.33 -7.95
N TRP A 92 -26.15 20.67 -6.68
CA TRP A 92 -26.45 22.00 -6.15
C TRP A 92 -25.58 23.08 -6.80
N ARG A 93 -24.28 22.83 -7.03
CA ARG A 93 -23.42 23.78 -7.76
C ARG A 93 -23.85 23.99 -9.21
N ALA A 94 -24.34 22.93 -9.86
CA ALA A 94 -24.84 23.01 -11.23
C ALA A 94 -26.14 23.81 -11.32
N ASP A 95 -27.04 23.66 -10.34
CA ASP A 95 -28.31 24.41 -10.27
C ASP A 95 -28.10 25.87 -9.81
N GLU A 96 -27.12 26.15 -8.94
CA GLU A 96 -26.78 27.51 -8.48
C GLU A 96 -25.92 28.30 -9.49
N GLY A 97 -25.52 27.70 -10.61
CA GLY A 97 -24.74 28.38 -11.66
C GLY A 97 -23.37 28.89 -11.20
N ILE A 98 -22.83 28.32 -10.13
CA ILE A 98 -21.51 28.66 -9.59
C ILE A 98 -20.46 27.87 -10.41
N PRO A 99 -19.50 28.53 -11.08
CA PRO A 99 -18.53 27.86 -11.96
C PRO A 99 -17.62 26.87 -11.21
#